data_AF-K1RTE2-F1
#
_entry.id   AF-K1RTE2-F1
#
_cell.length_a   1.000
_cell.length_b   1.000
_cell.length_c   1.000
_cell.angle_alpha   90.00
_cell.angle_beta   90.00
_cell.angle_gamma   90.00
#
_symmetry.space_group_name_H-M   'P 1'
#
loop_
_entity.id
_entity.type
_entity.pdbx_description
1 polymer ?
#
loop_
_entity_poly.entity_id
_entity_poly.type
_entity_poly.pdbx_seq_one_letter_code
_entity_poly.pdbx_strand_id
1 'polypeptide(L)'
;EKVVCKLIKPKADKEDEDFRLRFIQAGIMKTPELSVFEAQQEIGSFGERIHRMFSMVRELLETQDSKTFDKLYERIEKYEGISDNMEIEIAKYLDQVSDAHLSDDTKAKIRAMLREISEIESIGDSCFNLARTIKRKGENKEEFTAKQSETFIRCLSW
;
A
#
# COMPACT_ATOMS: atom_id res chain seq x y z
N GLU A 1 -32.21 -16.98 -16.42
CA GLU A 1 -31.24 -17.01 -15.31
C GLU A 1 -31.12 -15.62 -14.70
N LYS A 2 -31.72 -15.42 -13.53
CA LYS A 2 -31.04 -15.13 -12.25
C LYS A 2 -30.16 -13.86 -12.25
N VAL A 3 -30.87 -12.76 -12.05
CA VAL A 3 -30.56 -11.57 -11.26
C VAL A 3 -29.52 -11.84 -10.15
N VAL A 4 -28.23 -11.64 -10.42
CA VAL A 4 -27.17 -11.58 -9.39
C VAL A 4 -26.17 -10.46 -9.71
N CYS A 5 -26.65 -9.23 -9.88
CA CYS A 5 -25.77 -8.04 -9.89
C CYS A 5 -26.22 -6.96 -8.92
N LYS A 6 -27.21 -7.23 -8.05
CA LYS A 6 -27.89 -6.18 -7.26
C LYS A 6 -27.74 -6.30 -5.74
N LEU A 7 -26.79 -7.11 -5.26
CA LEU A 7 -26.62 -7.33 -3.82
C LEU A 7 -25.18 -7.25 -3.32
N ILE A 8 -24.35 -6.41 -3.92
CA ILE A 8 -23.15 -5.91 -3.24
C ILE A 8 -23.44 -4.44 -2.92
N LYS A 9 -24.01 -4.21 -1.74
CA LYS A 9 -23.86 -2.89 -1.10
C LYS A 9 -22.35 -2.66 -1.02
N PRO A 10 -21.79 -1.52 -1.46
CA PRO A 10 -20.46 -1.15 -1.01
C PRO A 10 -20.57 -1.12 0.51
N LYS A 11 -19.98 -2.12 1.18
CA LYS A 11 -19.87 -2.10 2.62
C LYS A 11 -19.14 -0.79 2.92
N ALA A 12 -19.77 0.08 3.70
CA ALA A 12 -19.07 1.20 4.34
C ALA A 12 -17.68 0.71 4.77
N ASP A 13 -16.65 1.49 4.45
CA ASP A 13 -15.22 1.28 4.61
C ASP A 13 -14.81 0.50 5.89
N LYS A 14 -15.14 -0.79 5.96
CA LYS A 14 -14.71 -1.69 7.04
C LYS A 14 -13.21 -2.00 6.96
N GLU A 15 -12.55 -1.54 5.91
CA GLU A 15 -11.10 -1.65 5.75
C GLU A 15 -10.34 -0.58 6.55
N ASP A 16 -11.02 0.46 7.03
CA ASP A 16 -10.38 1.52 7.82
C ASP A 16 -10.07 1.11 9.26
N GLU A 17 -10.52 -0.05 9.75
CA GLU A 17 -10.59 -0.29 11.20
C GLU A 17 -9.54 -1.18 11.85
N ASP A 18 -8.64 -1.88 11.15
CA ASP A 18 -7.47 -2.46 11.83
C ASP A 18 -6.42 -2.95 10.83
N PHE A 19 -5.19 -2.47 10.99
CA PHE A 19 -4.02 -3.06 10.35
C PHE A 19 -3.89 -4.52 10.83
N ARG A 20 -4.09 -5.48 9.92
CA ARG A 20 -3.77 -6.89 10.14
C ARG A 20 -3.33 -7.52 8.84
N LEU A 21 -2.28 -8.33 8.91
CA LEU A 21 -1.89 -9.20 7.81
C LEU A 21 -3.03 -10.18 7.53
N ARG A 22 -3.32 -10.40 6.25
CA ARG A 22 -4.47 -11.21 5.81
C ARG A 22 -4.12 -12.70 5.76
N PHE A 23 -2.90 -13.03 5.35
CA PHE A 23 -2.43 -14.38 5.08
C PHE A 23 -1.41 -14.85 6.10
N ILE A 24 -0.58 -13.96 6.63
CA ILE A 24 0.35 -14.28 7.72
C ILE A 24 -0.37 -14.14 9.07
N GLN A 25 -1.06 -15.19 9.51
CA GLN A 25 -1.80 -15.19 10.80
C GLN A 25 -1.39 -16.33 11.74
N ALA A 26 -0.76 -17.40 11.23
CA ALA A 26 -0.59 -18.67 11.92
C ALA A 26 0.88 -19.04 12.17
N GLY A 27 1.72 -18.08 12.57
CA GLY A 27 3.15 -18.33 12.81
C GLY A 27 3.88 -18.90 11.58
N ILE A 28 5.10 -19.40 11.77
CA ILE A 28 5.89 -19.99 10.68
C ILE A 28 5.34 -21.39 10.35
N MET A 29 5.06 -21.65 9.07
CA MET A 29 4.64 -22.98 8.64
C MET A 29 5.80 -23.98 8.68
N LYS A 30 5.50 -25.24 8.97
CA LYS A 30 6.51 -26.32 9.03
C LYS A 30 7.19 -26.58 7.68
N THR A 31 6.53 -26.20 6.59
CA THR A 31 7.01 -26.36 5.22
C THR A 31 7.38 -24.98 4.68
N PRO A 32 8.67 -24.69 4.44
CA PRO A 32 9.10 -23.35 4.05
C PRO A 32 8.48 -22.85 2.74
N GLU A 33 8.16 -23.73 1.80
CA GLU A 33 7.50 -23.38 0.55
C GLU A 33 6.10 -22.80 0.79
N LEU A 34 5.38 -23.30 1.80
CA LEU A 34 4.07 -22.79 2.17
C LEU A 34 4.19 -21.41 2.83
N SER A 35 5.20 -21.22 3.69
CA SER A 35 5.50 -19.91 4.28
C SER A 35 5.82 -18.88 3.21
N VAL A 36 6.67 -19.23 2.24
CA VAL A 36 6.99 -18.37 1.08
C VAL A 36 5.73 -18.01 0.28
N PHE A 37 4.78 -18.94 0.16
CA PHE A 37 3.51 -18.68 -0.52
C PHE A 37 2.61 -17.71 0.27
N GLU A 38 2.51 -17.85 1.60
CA GLU A 38 1.78 -16.90 2.46
C GLU A 38 2.34 -15.49 2.35
N ALA A 39 3.67 -15.35 2.38
CA ALA A 39 4.33 -14.05 2.19
C ALA A 39 4.01 -13.45 0.81
N GLN A 40 4.04 -14.26 -0.25
CA GLN A 40 3.71 -13.79 -1.59
C GLN A 40 2.26 -13.28 -1.70
N GLN A 41 1.31 -13.95 -1.04
CA GLN A 41 -0.09 -13.50 -0.98
C GLN A 41 -0.23 -12.19 -0.19
N GLU A 42 0.53 -12.03 0.89
CA GLU A 42 0.55 -10.79 1.68
C GLU A 42 1.13 -9.62 0.89
N ILE A 43 2.20 -9.84 0.11
CA ILE A 43 2.77 -8.83 -0.81
C ILE A 43 1.73 -8.39 -1.85
N GLY A 44 0.95 -9.33 -2.39
CA GLY A 44 -0.18 -9.01 -3.27
C GLY A 44 -1.20 -8.09 -2.58
N SER A 45 -1.57 -8.40 -1.33
CA SER A 45 -2.46 -7.54 -0.54
C SER A 45 -1.84 -6.18 -0.20
N PHE A 46 -0.51 -6.10 -0.06
CA PHE A 46 0.21 -4.85 0.17
C PHE A 46 0.07 -3.95 -1.06
N GLY A 47 0.35 -4.48 -2.25
CA GLY A 47 0.18 -3.76 -3.52
C GLY A 47 -1.24 -3.23 -3.73
N GLU A 48 -2.28 -4.02 -3.42
CA GLU A 48 -3.67 -3.57 -3.49
C GLU A 48 -3.96 -2.35 -2.60
N ARG A 49 -3.37 -2.30 -1.40
CA ARG A 49 -3.55 -1.19 -0.45
C ARG A 49 -2.85 0.07 -0.95
N ILE A 50 -1.64 -0.05 -1.48
CA ILE A 50 -0.91 1.08 -2.07
C ILE A 50 -1.65 1.62 -3.30
N HIS A 51 -2.21 0.75 -4.14
CA HIS A 51 -3.04 1.17 -5.28
C HIS A 51 -4.29 1.97 -4.84
N ARG A 52 -4.93 1.57 -3.73
CA ARG A 52 -6.04 2.35 -3.14
C ARG A 52 -5.55 3.69 -2.60
N MET A 53 -4.40 3.73 -1.93
CA MET A 53 -3.81 4.99 -1.48
C MET A 53 -3.50 5.94 -2.64
N PHE A 54 -2.95 5.42 -3.74
CA PHE A 54 -2.75 6.21 -4.95
C PHE A 54 -4.06 6.76 -5.53
N SER A 55 -5.14 5.97 -5.51
CA SER A 55 -6.47 6.44 -5.94
C SER A 55 -6.98 7.58 -5.04
N MET A 56 -6.74 7.52 -3.73
CA MET A 56 -7.08 8.61 -2.80
C MET A 56 -6.29 9.89 -3.09
N VAL A 57 -5.00 9.78 -3.46
CA VAL A 57 -4.19 10.95 -3.86
C VAL A 57 -4.78 11.64 -5.10
N ARG A 58 -5.28 10.86 -6.06
CA ARG A 58 -5.96 11.40 -7.25
C ARG A 58 -7.25 12.13 -6.88
N GLU A 59 -8.05 11.55 -6.01
CA GLU A 59 -9.28 12.18 -5.49
C GLU A 59 -8.98 13.46 -4.71
N LEU A 60 -7.92 13.45 -3.90
CA LEU A 60 -7.46 14.61 -3.14
C LEU A 60 -7.12 15.80 -4.05
N LEU A 61 -6.57 15.54 -5.24
CA LEU A 61 -6.21 16.57 -6.23
C LEU A 61 -7.44 17.34 -6.77
N GLU A 62 -8.58 16.66 -6.90
CA GLU A 62 -9.81 17.20 -7.49
C GLU A 62 -10.77 17.76 -6.42
N THR A 63 -10.51 17.48 -5.15
CA THR A 63 -11.39 17.84 -4.03
C THR A 63 -11.30 19.33 -3.68
N GLN A 64 -12.44 20.03 -3.74
CA GLN A 64 -12.56 21.45 -3.38
C GLN A 64 -13.16 21.68 -1.99
N ASP A 65 -13.95 20.73 -1.49
CA ASP A 65 -14.54 20.82 -0.14
C ASP A 65 -13.48 20.55 0.92
N SER A 66 -13.19 21.55 1.76
CA SER A 66 -12.14 21.49 2.78
C SER A 66 -12.31 20.32 3.75
N LYS A 67 -13.55 20.01 4.17
CA LYS A 67 -13.78 18.91 5.13
C LYS A 67 -13.51 17.54 4.50
N THR A 68 -13.88 17.36 3.24
CA THR A 68 -13.61 16.13 2.48
C THR A 68 -12.11 16.00 2.20
N PHE A 69 -11.45 17.12 1.87
CA PHE A 69 -10.01 17.18 1.68
C PHE A 69 -9.24 16.71 2.93
N ASP A 70 -9.56 17.28 4.09
CA ASP A 70 -8.86 16.95 5.35
C ASP A 70 -9.02 15.46 5.69
N LYS A 71 -10.23 14.90 5.50
CA LYS A 71 -10.48 13.47 5.73
C LYS A 71 -9.69 12.57 4.78
N LEU A 72 -9.64 12.91 3.48
CA LEU A 72 -8.88 12.14 2.51
C LEU A 72 -7.39 12.20 2.81
N TYR A 73 -6.89 13.39 3.18
CA TYR A 73 -5.50 13.58 3.57
C TYR A 73 -5.13 12.74 4.81
N GLU A 74 -5.93 12.81 5.88
CA GLU A 74 -5.74 12.00 7.09
C GLU A 74 -5.77 10.49 6.78
N ARG A 75 -6.63 10.07 5.84
CA ARG A 75 -6.71 8.68 5.40
C ARG A 75 -5.45 8.24 4.64
N ILE A 76 -4.89 9.09 3.78
CA ILE A 76 -3.62 8.83 3.08
C ILE A 76 -2.47 8.72 4.09
N GLU A 77 -2.37 9.66 5.05
CA GLU A 77 -1.36 9.61 6.13
C GLU A 77 -1.45 8.31 6.93
N LYS A 78 -2.67 7.88 7.27
CA LYS A 78 -2.88 6.59 7.96
C LYS A 78 -2.44 5.39 7.11
N TYR A 79 -2.65 5.43 5.79
CA TYR A 79 -2.26 4.33 4.90
C TYR A 79 -0.74 4.23 4.72
N GLU A 80 -0.02 5.35 4.79
CA GLU A 80 1.46 5.35 4.81
C GLU A 80 1.97 4.66 6.09
N GLY A 81 1.47 5.02 7.27
CA GLY A 81 1.84 4.31 8.50
C GLY A 81 1.45 2.83 8.51
N ILE A 82 0.39 2.45 7.78
CA ILE A 82 0.04 1.04 7.54
C ILE A 82 1.07 0.36 6.63
N SER A 83 1.52 1.04 5.57
CA SER A 83 2.52 0.56 4.63
C SER A 83 3.82 0.18 5.33
N ASP A 84 4.36 1.07 6.18
CA ASP A 84 5.57 0.83 6.96
C ASP A 84 5.45 -0.43 7.82
N ASN A 85 4.30 -0.57 8.50
CA ASN A 85 4.05 -1.74 9.33
C ASN A 85 3.96 -3.02 8.50
N MET A 86 3.40 -2.97 7.28
CA MET A 86 3.37 -4.13 6.38
C MET A 86 4.79 -4.54 5.97
N GLU A 87 5.62 -3.58 5.55
CA GLU A 87 7.00 -3.85 5.17
C GLU A 87 7.75 -4.54 6.32
N ILE A 88 7.69 -3.97 7.52
CA ILE A 88 8.37 -4.49 8.71
C ILE A 88 7.89 -5.91 9.05
N GLU A 89 6.58 -6.14 9.08
CA GLU A 89 6.02 -7.44 9.48
C GLU A 89 6.31 -8.53 8.43
N ILE A 90 6.19 -8.22 7.13
CA ILE A 90 6.51 -9.17 6.06
C ILE A 90 8.02 -9.46 6.03
N ALA A 91 8.87 -8.44 6.22
CA ALA A 91 10.32 -8.63 6.30
C ALA A 91 10.71 -9.55 7.45
N LYS A 92 10.15 -9.33 8.65
CA LYS A 92 10.37 -10.21 9.82
C LYS A 92 9.94 -11.65 9.55
N TYR A 93 8.79 -11.83 8.90
CA TYR A 93 8.31 -13.17 8.56
C TYR A 93 9.24 -13.86 7.54
N LEU A 94 9.70 -13.14 6.52
CA LEU A 94 10.64 -13.66 5.53
C LEU A 94 12.01 -14.01 6.12
N ASP A 95 12.51 -13.20 7.05
CA ASP A 95 13.77 -13.44 7.79
C ASP A 95 13.67 -14.76 8.58
N GLN A 96 12.58 -14.93 9.33
CA GLN A 96 12.29 -16.16 10.08
C GLN A 96 12.18 -17.41 9.19
N VAL A 97 11.61 -17.28 7.99
CA VAL A 97 11.54 -18.39 7.02
C VAL A 97 12.94 -18.71 6.47
N SER A 98 13.82 -17.72 6.35
CA SER A 98 15.16 -17.87 5.80
C SER A 98 16.15 -18.64 6.69
N ASP A 99 15.86 -18.72 8.00
CA ASP A 99 16.63 -19.50 8.98
C ASP A 99 16.50 -21.03 8.79
N ALA A 100 15.55 -21.49 7.97
CA ALA A 100 15.41 -22.90 7.63
C ALA A 100 16.50 -23.39 6.66
N HIS A 101 16.72 -24.70 6.60
CA HIS A 101 17.57 -25.32 5.57
C HIS A 101 16.88 -25.23 4.20
N LEU A 102 17.05 -24.10 3.52
CA LEU A 102 16.41 -23.78 2.25
C LEU A 102 17.31 -24.10 1.04
N SER A 103 16.65 -24.45 -0.08
CA SER A 103 17.29 -24.48 -1.40
C SER A 103 17.78 -23.08 -1.82
N ASP A 104 18.76 -23.02 -2.71
CA ASP A 104 19.28 -21.75 -3.24
C ASP A 104 18.20 -20.97 -4.01
N ASP A 105 17.31 -21.67 -4.71
CA ASP A 105 16.17 -21.07 -5.41
C ASP A 105 15.19 -20.41 -4.43
N THR A 106 14.87 -21.07 -3.32
CA THR A 106 13.98 -20.51 -2.28
C THR A 106 14.62 -19.27 -1.64
N LYS A 107 15.92 -19.29 -1.36
CA LYS A 107 16.66 -18.13 -0.85
C LYS A 107 16.68 -16.97 -1.86
N ALA A 108 16.81 -17.26 -3.15
CA ALA A 108 16.72 -16.25 -4.19
C ALA A 108 15.32 -15.61 -4.24
N LYS A 109 14.26 -16.43 -4.10
CA LYS A 109 12.87 -15.94 -4.05
C LYS A 109 12.62 -15.05 -2.83
N ILE A 110 13.10 -15.43 -1.65
CA ILE A 110 12.98 -14.60 -0.44
C ILE A 110 13.65 -13.23 -0.63
N ARG A 111 14.86 -13.19 -1.19
CA ARG A 111 15.56 -11.93 -1.49
C ARG A 111 14.81 -11.06 -2.49
N ALA A 112 14.15 -11.66 -3.49
CA ALA A 112 13.31 -10.92 -4.42
C ALA A 112 12.09 -10.31 -3.72
N MET A 113 11.40 -11.08 -2.88
CA MET A 113 10.24 -10.62 -2.10
C MET A 113 10.61 -9.49 -1.12
N LEU A 114 11.78 -9.54 -0.46
CA LEU A 114 12.28 -8.45 0.38
C LEU A 114 12.50 -7.15 -0.41
N ARG A 115 12.95 -7.26 -1.67
CA ARG A 115 13.04 -6.09 -2.55
C ARG A 115 11.65 -5.59 -2.93
N GLU A 116 10.73 -6.49 -3.28
CA GLU A 116 9.36 -6.12 -3.66
C GLU A 116 8.65 -5.32 -2.58
N ILE A 117 8.71 -5.73 -1.31
CA ILE A 117 8.07 -4.98 -0.22
C ILE A 117 8.64 -3.58 -0.03
N SER A 118 9.96 -3.42 -0.19
CA SER A 118 10.63 -2.12 -0.05
C SER A 118 10.29 -1.18 -1.22
N GLU A 119 10.21 -1.70 -2.44
CA GLU A 119 9.75 -0.91 -3.58
C GLU A 119 8.26 -0.51 -3.45
N ILE A 120 7.42 -1.39 -2.90
CA ILE A 120 6.00 -1.09 -2.64
C ILE A 120 5.87 -0.02 -1.56
N GLU A 121 6.64 -0.10 -0.48
CA GLU A 121 6.69 0.91 0.59
C GLU A 121 7.10 2.27 0.03
N SER A 122 8.18 2.33 -0.76
CA SER A 122 8.66 3.55 -1.42
C SER A 122 7.61 4.22 -2.34
N ILE A 123 6.75 3.42 -3.00
CA ILE A 123 5.59 3.96 -3.74
C ILE A 123 4.56 4.55 -2.77
N GLY A 124 4.33 3.89 -1.63
CA GLY A 124 3.48 4.40 -0.57
C GLY A 124 3.94 5.75 -0.02
N ASP A 125 5.22 5.83 0.29
CA ASP A 125 5.93 7.02 0.75
C ASP A 125 5.82 8.17 -0.27
N SER A 126 5.96 7.84 -1.56
CA SER A 126 5.75 8.75 -2.67
C SER A 126 4.30 9.27 -2.75
N CYS A 127 3.29 8.44 -2.48
CA CYS A 127 1.89 8.87 -2.46
C CYS A 127 1.64 9.89 -1.34
N PHE A 128 2.20 9.67 -0.15
CA PHE A 128 2.06 10.61 0.96
C PHE A 128 2.79 11.93 0.67
N ASN A 129 3.97 11.88 0.05
CA ASN A 129 4.68 13.06 -0.44
C ASN A 129 3.86 13.90 -1.44
N LEU A 130 3.14 13.24 -2.36
CA LEU A 130 2.21 13.92 -3.27
C LEU A 130 1.08 14.61 -2.49
N ALA A 131 0.44 13.91 -1.55
CA ALA A 131 -0.61 14.47 -0.71
C ALA A 131 -0.14 15.72 0.08
N ARG A 132 1.05 15.67 0.69
CA ARG A 132 1.68 16.82 1.36
C ARG A 132 1.87 18.01 0.42
N THR A 133 2.28 17.73 -0.81
CA THR A 133 2.49 18.78 -1.82
C THR A 133 1.16 19.42 -2.25
N ILE A 134 0.09 18.62 -2.41
CA ILE A 134 -1.25 19.12 -2.73
C ILE A 134 -1.77 20.02 -1.61
N LYS A 135 -1.66 19.57 -0.36
CA LYS A 135 -2.09 20.35 0.82
C LYS A 135 -1.41 21.72 0.89
N ARG A 136 -0.09 21.76 0.75
CA ARG A 136 0.68 23.01 0.74
C ARG A 136 0.25 23.98 -0.36
N LYS A 137 -0.07 23.48 -1.56
CA LYS A 137 -0.57 24.32 -2.66
C LYS A 137 -1.91 24.99 -2.30
N GLY A 138 -2.81 24.24 -1.66
CA GLY A 138 -4.10 24.76 -1.18
C GLY A 138 -3.94 25.85 -0.11
N GLU A 139 -2.99 25.68 0.80
CA GLU A 139 -2.74 26.61 1.92
C GLU A 139 -1.99 27.89 1.49
N ASN A 140 -0.97 27.79 0.62
CA ASN A 140 -0.07 28.90 0.31
C ASN A 140 -0.41 29.68 -0.98
N LYS A 141 -1.37 29.22 -1.80
CA LYS A 141 -1.60 29.72 -3.19
C LYS A 141 -0.33 29.73 -4.07
N GLU A 142 0.71 29.00 -3.70
CA GLU A 142 1.95 28.90 -4.46
C GLU A 142 1.75 27.98 -5.68
N GLU A 143 2.23 28.42 -6.85
CA GLU A 143 2.28 27.56 -8.03
C GLU A 143 3.35 26.47 -7.86
N PHE A 144 3.06 25.27 -8.37
CA PHE A 144 4.04 24.19 -8.38
C PHE A 144 5.31 24.62 -9.14
N THR A 145 6.47 24.23 -8.63
CA THR A 145 7.69 24.31 -9.45
C THR A 145 7.56 23.37 -10.65
N ALA A 146 8.20 23.68 -11.78
CA ALA A 146 8.12 22.87 -13.00
C ALA A 146 8.40 21.37 -12.75
N LYS A 147 9.35 21.06 -11.86
CA LYS A 147 9.72 19.70 -11.46
C LYS A 147 8.61 18.97 -10.69
N GLN A 148 7.86 19.69 -9.85
CA GLN A 148 6.72 19.14 -9.12
C GLN A 148 5.56 18.86 -10.08
N SER A 149 5.28 19.78 -11.00
CA SER A 149 4.26 19.60 -12.05
C SER A 149 4.57 18.41 -12.96
N GLU A 150 5.82 18.25 -13.38
CA GLU A 150 6.26 17.11 -14.20
C GLU A 150 6.11 15.78 -13.46
N THR A 151 6.48 15.75 -12.17
CA THR A 151 6.29 14.56 -11.32
C THR A 151 4.81 14.20 -11.19
N PHE A 152 3.95 15.20 -10.99
CA PHE A 152 2.49 15.03 -10.95
C PHE A 152 1.93 14.47 -12.26
N ILE A 153 2.28 15.08 -13.39
CA ILE A 153 1.80 14.66 -14.72
C ILE A 153 2.26 13.23 -15.02
N ARG A 154 3.52 12.90 -14.70
CA ARG A 154 4.06 11.57 -14.93
C ARG A 154 3.37 10.51 -14.06
N CYS A 155 3.08 10.82 -12.80
CA CYS A 155 2.37 9.91 -11.91
C CYS A 155 0.91 9.72 -12.31
N LEU A 156 0.19 10.76 -12.75
CA LEU A 156 -1.20 10.67 -13.20
C LEU A 156 -1.39 9.92 -14.53
N SER A 157 -0.30 9.64 -15.25
CA SER A 157 -0.31 8.91 -16.53
C SER A 157 -0.17 7.40 -16.38
N TRP A 158 0.03 6.90 -15.15
CA TRP A 158 0.01 5.48 -14.77
C TRP A 158 -1.31 5.12 -14.09
#